data_AF-A0A515D0G6-F1
#
_entry.id   AF-A0A515D0G6-F1
#
_cell.length_a   1.000
_cell.length_b   1.000
_cell.length_c   1.000
_cell.angle_alpha   90.00
_cell.angle_beta   90.00
_cell.angle_gamma   90.00
#
_symmetry.space_group_name_H-M   'P 1'
#
loop_
_entity.id
_entity.type
_entity.pdbx_description
1 polymer ?
#
loop_
_entity_poly.entity_id
_entity_poly.type
_entity_poly.pdbx_seq_one_letter_code
_entity_poly.pdbx_strand_id
1 'polypeptide(L)'
;MIDSPRVCIQVQSVYVESQSIPEEERYVFAYTITIRNLGRFNVQLLGRYWLITNSNGRQTEVQGEGVVGEQPLIPPGGEFQYTSGAILETPLGTMEGHYEMVDHQGQPFQTAIPVFRLAIPTLIH
;
A
#
# COMPACT_ATOMS: atom_id res chain seq x y z
N MET A 1 -24.65 -8.23 -5.66
CA MET A 1 -25.29 -6.97 -6.11
C MET A 1 -24.41 -6.36 -7.19
N ILE A 2 -24.99 -5.78 -8.24
CA ILE A 2 -24.25 -5.24 -9.40
C ILE A 2 -23.58 -3.89 -9.07
N ASP A 3 -24.01 -3.23 -7.99
CA ASP A 3 -23.61 -1.86 -7.64
C ASP A 3 -22.55 -1.76 -6.52
N SER A 4 -22.05 -2.90 -6.02
CA SER A 4 -21.00 -2.90 -5.00
C SER A 4 -19.67 -2.39 -5.58
N PRO A 5 -18.92 -1.56 -4.83
CA PRO A 5 -17.61 -1.11 -5.27
C PRO A 5 -16.67 -2.30 -5.47
N ARG A 6 -15.87 -2.24 -6.55
CA ARG A 6 -14.90 -3.30 -6.88
C ARG A 6 -13.56 -2.65 -7.13
N VAL A 7 -12.71 -2.64 -6.10
CA VAL A 7 -11.37 -2.06 -6.16
C VAL A 7 -10.32 -3.17 -6.14
N CYS A 8 -9.34 -3.07 -7.03
CA CYS A 8 -8.21 -3.99 -7.10
C CYS A 8 -6.93 -3.24 -6.76
N ILE A 9 -6.15 -3.81 -5.84
CA ILE A 9 -4.86 -3.28 -5.40
C ILE A 9 -3.74 -4.14 -5.97
N GLN A 10 -2.78 -3.49 -6.64
CA GLN A 10 -1.55 -4.12 -7.10
C GLN A 10 -0.37 -3.40 -6.47
N VAL A 11 0.62 -4.18 -6.02
CA VAL A 11 1.79 -3.64 -5.33
C VAL A 11 3.05 -4.19 -5.98
N GLN A 12 4.03 -3.30 -6.15
CA GLN A 12 5.40 -3.63 -6.53
C GLN A 12 6.32 -3.00 -5.49
N SER A 13 7.31 -3.76 -5.01
CA SER A 13 8.31 -3.28 -4.05
C SER A 13 9.71 -3.50 -4.60
N VAL A 14 10.62 -2.58 -4.28
CA VAL A 14 12.04 -2.64 -4.64
C VAL A 14 12.91 -2.20 -3.47
N TYR A 15 14.03 -2.87 -3.30
CA TYR A 15 15.09 -2.44 -2.39
C TYR A 15 15.88 -1.28 -3.00
N VAL A 16 16.14 -0.23 -2.23
CA VAL A 16 16.87 0.96 -2.66
C VAL A 16 18.25 0.96 -2.01
N GLU A 17 19.20 0.28 -2.66
CA GLU A 17 20.57 0.10 -2.18
C GLU A 17 21.26 1.44 -1.88
N SER A 18 21.11 2.42 -2.78
CA SER A 18 21.74 3.74 -2.64
C SER A 18 21.29 4.58 -1.44
N GLN A 19 20.18 4.21 -0.78
CA GLN A 19 19.67 4.89 0.42
C GLN A 19 19.74 4.01 1.68
N SER A 20 20.22 2.78 1.51
CA SER A 20 20.32 1.78 2.58
C SER A 20 21.73 1.74 3.14
N ILE A 21 21.84 1.45 4.43
CA ILE A 21 23.09 1.32 5.16
C ILE A 21 22.98 0.03 5.99
N PRO A 22 23.24 -1.16 5.40
CA PRO A 22 23.04 -2.45 6.07
C PRO A 22 23.83 -2.59 7.38
N GLU A 23 25.03 -2.01 7.46
CA GLU A 23 25.87 -1.96 8.65
C GLU A 23 25.27 -1.16 9.82
N GLU A 24 24.31 -0.28 9.55
CA GLU A 24 23.53 0.46 10.55
C GLU A 24 22.10 -0.09 10.70
N GLU A 25 21.86 -1.33 10.23
CA GLU A 25 20.53 -1.94 10.23
C GLU A 25 19.49 -1.04 9.54
N ARG A 26 19.87 -0.38 8.44
CA ARG A 26 18.99 0.54 7.74
C ARG A 26 18.70 0.05 6.33
N TYR A 27 17.51 -0.49 6.11
CA TYR A 27 17.07 -1.01 4.81
C TYR A 27 15.92 -0.17 4.26
N VAL A 28 16.16 0.51 3.13
CA VAL A 28 15.17 1.37 2.47
C VAL A 28 14.52 0.60 1.34
N PHE A 29 13.19 0.61 1.32
CA PHE A 29 12.39 0.04 0.26
C PHE A 29 11.48 1.12 -0.33
N ALA A 30 11.35 1.13 -1.65
CA ALA A 30 10.29 1.85 -2.34
C ALA A 30 9.19 0.86 -2.71
N TYR A 31 7.94 1.30 -2.63
CA TYR A 31 6.81 0.53 -3.12
C TYR A 31 5.90 1.40 -3.97
N THR A 32 5.45 0.84 -5.08
CA THR A 32 4.49 1.45 -6.00
C THR A 32 3.18 0.70 -5.88
N ILE A 33 2.09 1.42 -5.59
CA ILE A 33 0.75 0.87 -5.48
C ILE A 33 -0.09 1.40 -6.62
N THR A 34 -0.83 0.49 -7.26
CA THR A 34 -1.84 0.81 -8.28
C THR A 34 -3.21 0.43 -7.73
N ILE A 35 -4.09 1.42 -7.65
CA ILE A 35 -5.47 1.29 -7.17
C ILE A 35 -6.38 1.38 -8.40
N ARG A 36 -7.04 0.28 -8.75
CA ARG A 36 -7.92 0.20 -9.93
C ARG A 36 -9.37 0.09 -9.52
N ASN A 37 -10.22 0.98 -10.03
CA ASN A 37 -11.65 0.87 -9.87
C ASN A 37 -12.24 0.01 -11.01
N LEU A 38 -12.55 -1.24 -10.70
CA LEU A 38 -13.19 -2.20 -11.61
C LEU A 38 -14.72 -2.18 -11.47
N GLY A 39 -15.26 -1.25 -10.68
CA GLY A 39 -16.68 -1.03 -10.48
C GLY A 39 -17.31 -0.17 -11.59
N ARG A 40 -18.60 0.12 -11.43
CA ARG A 40 -19.39 0.93 -12.37
C ARG A 40 -19.56 2.39 -11.97
N PHE A 41 -19.17 2.73 -10.74
CA PHE A 41 -19.31 4.08 -10.18
C PHE A 41 -17.98 4.57 -9.60
N ASN A 42 -17.86 5.88 -9.42
CA ASN A 42 -16.67 6.48 -8.78
C ASN A 42 -16.49 5.94 -7.36
N VAL A 43 -15.24 5.87 -6.92
CA VAL A 43 -14.86 5.63 -5.54
C VAL A 43 -13.82 6.66 -5.13
N GLN A 44 -13.77 7.03 -3.86
CA GLN A 44 -12.77 7.95 -3.34
C GLN A 44 -11.99 7.32 -2.20
N LEU A 45 -10.67 7.45 -2.22
CA LEU A 45 -9.80 7.07 -1.11
C LEU A 45 -9.75 8.23 -0.11
N LEU A 46 -10.03 7.94 1.16
CA LEU A 46 -10.02 8.93 2.24
C LEU A 46 -8.85 8.73 3.19
N GLY A 47 -8.48 7.48 3.46
CA GLY A 47 -7.46 7.14 4.44
C GLY A 47 -6.80 5.80 4.18
N ARG A 48 -5.75 5.52 4.95
CA ARG A 48 -4.99 4.28 4.90
C ARG A 48 -4.62 3.82 6.29
N TYR A 49 -4.55 2.50 6.43
CA TYR A 49 -3.94 1.81 7.55
C TYR A 49 -2.89 0.83 7.01
N TRP A 50 -1.75 0.79 7.68
CA TRP A 50 -0.65 -0.13 7.40
C TRP A 50 -0.24 -0.86 8.67
N LEU A 51 -0.05 -2.17 8.54
CA LEU A 51 0.68 -3.02 9.47
C LEU A 51 1.99 -3.45 8.80
N ILE A 52 3.10 -3.06 9.40
CA ILE A 52 4.46 -3.36 8.93
C ILE A 52 5.07 -4.35 9.90
N THR A 53 5.48 -5.53 9.42
CA THR A 53 6.11 -6.57 10.23
C THR A 53 7.54 -6.82 9.74
N ASN A 54 8.53 -6.61 10.60
CA ASN A 54 9.92 -6.89 10.26
C ASN A 54 10.25 -8.40 10.46
N SER A 55 11.42 -8.86 10.02
CA SER A 55 11.78 -10.29 10.13
C SER A 55 11.95 -10.80 11.57
N ASN A 56 12.09 -9.88 12.53
CA ASN A 56 12.18 -10.20 13.96
C ASN A 56 10.79 -10.32 14.61
N GLY A 57 9.71 -10.16 13.83
CA GLY A 57 8.33 -10.20 14.31
C GLY A 57 7.85 -8.90 14.96
N ARG A 58 8.65 -7.82 14.91
CA ARG A 58 8.23 -6.52 15.42
C ARG A 58 7.23 -5.88 14.46
N GLN A 59 6.09 -5.46 15.00
CA GLN A 59 5.02 -4.82 14.27
C GLN A 59 5.03 -3.31 14.47
N THR A 60 4.67 -2.56 13.42
CA THR A 60 4.52 -1.11 13.45
C THR A 60 3.26 -0.75 12.67
N GLU A 61 2.38 0.01 13.30
CA GLU A 61 1.13 0.47 12.70
C GLU A 61 1.26 1.91 12.24
N VAL A 62 0.78 2.20 11.03
CA VAL A 62 0.77 3.55 10.46
C VAL A 62 -0.61 3.83 9.90
N GLN A 63 -1.29 4.83 10.42
CA GLN A 63 -2.57 5.32 9.92
C GLN A 63 -2.46 6.78 9.49
N GLY A 64 -3.22 7.18 8.48
CA GLY A 64 -3.31 8.58 8.09
C GLY A 64 -4.28 8.83 6.95
N GLU A 65 -4.57 10.11 6.74
CA GLU A 65 -5.43 10.56 5.65
C GLU A 65 -4.74 10.43 4.29
N GLY A 66 -5.52 10.05 3.29
CA GLY A 66 -5.11 9.97 1.90
C GLY A 66 -3.95 9.01 1.64
N VAL A 67 -3.27 9.25 0.53
CA VAL A 67 -2.00 8.66 0.12
C VAL A 67 -1.16 9.76 -0.50
N VAL A 68 0.12 9.86 -0.14
CA VAL A 68 1.05 10.90 -0.65
C VAL A 68 0.52 12.35 -0.57
N GLY A 69 -0.38 12.64 0.38
CA GLY A 69 -1.01 13.96 0.53
C GLY A 69 -2.29 14.17 -0.28
N GLU A 70 -2.78 13.14 -0.97
CA GLU A 70 -3.95 13.19 -1.85
C GLU A 70 -5.06 12.22 -1.40
N GLN A 71 -6.31 12.58 -1.68
CA GLN A 71 -7.51 11.75 -1.50
C GLN A 71 -8.17 11.50 -2.87
N PRO A 72 -7.59 10.61 -3.69
CA PRO A 72 -7.97 10.49 -5.10
C PRO A 72 -9.39 9.98 -5.30
N LEU A 73 -10.12 10.66 -6.18
CA LEU A 73 -11.38 10.17 -6.77
C LEU A 73 -11.05 9.33 -8.02
N ILE A 74 -11.40 8.06 -8.00
CA ILE A 74 -11.07 7.09 -9.05
C ILE A 74 -12.34 6.74 -9.83
N PRO A 75 -12.46 7.17 -11.10
CA PRO A 75 -13.63 6.87 -11.92
C PRO A 75 -13.71 5.37 -12.32
N PRO A 76 -14.87 4.89 -12.79
CA PRO A 76 -15.03 3.54 -13.32
C PRO A 76 -14.00 3.22 -14.40
N GLY A 77 -13.30 2.09 -14.27
CA GLY A 77 -12.22 1.69 -15.16
C GLY A 77 -10.93 2.51 -15.02
N GLY A 78 -10.92 3.53 -14.17
CA GLY A 78 -9.76 4.36 -13.88
C GLY A 78 -8.80 3.71 -12.89
N GLU A 79 -7.60 4.27 -12.85
CA GLU A 79 -6.56 3.88 -11.90
C GLU A 79 -5.86 5.10 -11.30
N PHE A 80 -5.40 4.93 -10.06
CA PHE A 80 -4.50 5.88 -9.39
C PHE A 80 -3.24 5.12 -8.97
N GLN A 81 -2.08 5.66 -9.32
CA GLN A 81 -0.79 5.06 -9.00
C GLN A 81 0.07 6.03 -8.20
N TYR A 82 0.70 5.54 -7.15
CA TYR A 82 1.65 6.32 -6.36
C TYR A 82 2.83 5.48 -5.89
N THR A 83 3.95 6.13 -5.60
CA THR A 83 5.14 5.51 -5.02
C THR A 83 5.46 6.15 -3.67
N SER A 84 5.82 5.34 -2.69
CA SER A 84 6.23 5.78 -1.36
C SER A 84 7.35 4.88 -0.82
N GLY A 85 7.90 5.23 0.34
CA GLY A 85 9.01 4.52 0.97
C GLY A 85 8.65 3.88 2.30
N ALA A 86 9.37 2.82 2.66
CA ALA A 86 9.41 2.22 3.99
C ALA A 86 10.86 1.97 4.40
N ILE A 87 11.15 2.13 5.69
CA ILE A 87 12.45 1.83 6.27
C ILE A 87 12.24 0.67 7.24
N LEU A 88 13.05 -0.38 7.10
CA LEU A 88 13.09 -1.50 8.03
C LEU A 88 14.47 -1.62 8.66
N GLU A 89 14.48 -2.20 9.86
CA GLU A 89 15.72 -2.61 10.55
C GLU A 89 16.27 -3.95 10.06
N THR A 90 15.54 -4.61 9.16
CA THR A 90 15.84 -5.96 8.71
C THR A 90 15.82 -6.03 7.18
N PRO A 91 16.60 -6.94 6.56
CA PRO A 91 16.66 -7.09 5.10
C PRO A 91 15.39 -7.71 4.50
N LEU A 92 14.48 -8.18 5.35
CA LEU A 92 13.18 -8.77 5.01
C LEU A 92 12.10 -8.24 5.95
N GLY A 93 10.90 -8.03 5.41
CA GLY A 93 9.68 -7.78 6.16
C GLY A 93 8.44 -7.92 5.28
N THR A 94 7.27 -7.68 5.87
CA THR A 94 5.99 -7.63 5.17
C THR A 94 5.25 -6.35 5.50
N MET A 95 4.41 -5.92 4.55
CA MET A 95 3.44 -4.86 4.75
C MET A 95 2.07 -5.36 4.31
N GLU A 96 1.05 -5.01 5.08
CA GLU A 96 -0.35 -5.28 4.79
C GLU A 96 -1.23 -4.17 5.36
N GLY A 97 -2.50 -4.13 5.00
CA GLY A 97 -3.39 -3.11 5.54
C GLY A 97 -4.68 -2.96 4.75
N HIS A 98 -5.24 -1.76 4.79
CA HIS A 98 -6.44 -1.43 4.03
C HIS A 98 -6.52 0.07 3.75
N TYR A 99 -7.25 0.41 2.69
CA TYR A 99 -7.72 1.77 2.44
C TYR A 99 -9.12 1.95 2.98
N GLU A 100 -9.35 3.12 3.59
CA GLU A 100 -10.68 3.62 3.89
C GLU A 100 -11.17 4.42 2.68
N MET A 101 -12.33 4.02 2.17
CA MET A 101 -12.89 4.56 0.94
C MET A 101 -14.37 4.91 1.12
N VAL A 102 -14.88 5.75 0.21
CA VAL A 102 -16.32 5.98 0.04
C VAL A 102 -16.73 5.69 -1.38
N ASP A 103 -17.94 5.16 -1.55
CA ASP A 103 -18.54 4.95 -2.86
C ASP A 103 -19.20 6.23 -3.40
N HIS A 104 -19.82 6.13 -4.58
CA HIS A 104 -20.55 7.23 -5.22
C HIS A 104 -21.73 7.80 -4.43
N GLN A 105 -22.21 7.11 -3.39
CA GLN A 105 -23.27 7.58 -2.49
C GLN A 105 -22.71 8.10 -1.17
N GLY A 106 -21.39 8.11 -1.01
CA GLY A 106 -20.71 8.47 0.23
C GLY A 106 -20.75 7.36 1.28
N GLN A 107 -21.14 6.13 0.93
CA GLN A 107 -21.13 5.02 1.87
C GLN A 107 -19.68 4.54 2.10
N PRO A 108 -19.24 4.40 3.36
CA PRO A 108 -17.88 3.97 3.66
C PRO A 108 -17.71 2.48 3.37
N PHE A 109 -16.54 2.13 2.83
CA PHE A 109 -16.10 0.75 2.68
C PHE A 109 -14.57 0.65 2.80
N GLN A 110 -14.08 -0.57 3.03
CA GLN A 110 -12.66 -0.84 3.10
C GLN A 110 -12.20 -1.67 1.91
N THR A 111 -11.01 -1.36 1.40
CA THR A 111 -10.33 -2.20 0.41
C THR A 111 -9.04 -2.72 1.01
N ALA A 112 -8.93 -4.04 1.15
CA ALA A 112 -7.73 -4.67 1.66
C ALA A 112 -6.53 -4.44 0.73
N ILE A 113 -5.39 -4.15 1.32
CA ILE A 113 -4.10 -4.18 0.66
C ILE A 113 -3.51 -5.58 0.93
N PRO A 114 -3.23 -6.39 -0.11
CA PRO A 114 -2.68 -7.72 0.10
C PRO A 114 -1.32 -7.64 0.78
N VAL A 115 -1.00 -8.66 1.58
CA VAL A 115 0.33 -8.80 2.16
C VAL A 115 1.37 -8.84 1.03
N PHE A 116 2.36 -7.97 1.10
CA PHE A 116 3.50 -8.00 0.19
C PHE A 116 4.82 -7.96 0.95
N ARG A 117 5.87 -8.50 0.32
CA ARG A 117 7.20 -8.59 0.90
C ARG A 117 8.01 -7.34 0.58
N LEU A 118 8.77 -6.90 1.56
CA LEU A 118 9.91 -6.00 1.41
C LEU A 118 11.16 -6.85 1.57
N ALA A 119 11.89 -7.11 0.49
CA ALA A 119 13.02 -8.03 0.51
C ALA A 119 14.14 -7.54 -0.41
N ILE A 120 15.38 -7.76 0.01
CA ILE A 120 16.55 -7.63 -0.88
C ILE A 120 16.45 -8.72 -1.96
N PRO A 121 16.71 -8.43 -3.25
CA PRO A 121 16.54 -9.38 -4.34
C PRO A 121 17.24 -10.73 -4.15
N THR A 122 18.43 -10.74 -3.54
CA THR A 122 19.21 -11.95 -3.28
C THR A 122 18.56 -12.92 -2.28
N LEU A 123 17.51 -12.49 -1.56
CA LEU A 123 16.77 -13.28 -0.59
C LEU A 123 15.44 -13.83 -1.15
N ILE A 124 15.14 -13.60 -2.43
CA ILE A 124 13.95 -14.12 -3.10
C ILE A 124 14.36 -15.36 -3.89
N HIS A 125 13.97 -16.55 -3.41
CA HIS A 125 14.11 -17.83 -4.11
C HIS A 125 12.75 -18.29 -4.62
#